data_AF-J6F5D8-F1
#
_entry.id   AF-J6F5D8-F1
#
_cell.length_a   1.000
_cell.length_b   1.000
_cell.length_c   1.000
_cell.angle_alpha   90.00
_cell.angle_beta   90.00
_cell.angle_gamma   90.00
#
_symmetry.space_group_name_H-M   'P 1'
#
loop_
_entity.id
_entity.type
_entity.pdbx_description
1 polymer ?
#
loop_
_entity_poly.entity_id
_entity_poly.type
_entity_poly.pdbx_seq_one_letter_code
_entity_poly.pdbx_strand_id
1 'polypeptide(L)'
;MASAGRVPQGEVIMDFADGGSYVKNKLEDSALNLERRKIKREEGAKAAKALESLDVKPAEEMKGADVDLIELGVSKEEAQAALRAEKGDVVKALVQLTAPGRR
;
A
#
# COMPACT_ATOMS: atom_id res chain seq x y z
N MET A 1 -1.51 0.31 -66.56
CA MET A 1 -0.20 -0.30 -66.26
C MET A 1 0.74 0.82 -65.80
N ALA A 2 0.69 1.19 -64.51
CA ALA A 2 1.54 2.24 -63.97
C ALA A 2 2.89 1.62 -63.58
N SER A 3 3.97 2.09 -64.20
CA SER A 3 5.33 1.68 -63.87
C SER A 3 5.62 2.06 -62.42
N ALA A 4 5.94 1.08 -61.60
CA ALA A 4 6.54 1.28 -60.28
C ALA A 4 7.91 1.94 -60.48
N GLY A 5 7.91 3.28 -60.54
CA GLY A 5 9.10 4.10 -60.62
C GLY A 5 9.89 3.97 -59.33
N ARG A 6 11.21 3.81 -59.45
CA ARG A 6 12.13 3.77 -58.31
C ARG A 6 11.90 5.03 -57.46
N VAL A 7 11.76 4.82 -56.15
CA VAL A 7 11.69 5.91 -55.16
C VAL A 7 12.95 6.77 -55.32
N PRO A 8 12.84 8.10 -55.44
CA PRO A 8 13.99 9.00 -55.52
C PRO A 8 14.97 8.73 -54.38
N GLN A 9 16.25 8.51 -54.70
CA GLN A 9 17.28 8.17 -53.71
C GLN A 9 17.38 9.19 -52.56
N GLY A 10 17.02 10.46 -52.80
CA GLY A 10 16.98 11.49 -51.77
C GLY A 10 15.93 11.28 -50.67
N GLU A 11 14.78 10.68 -51.00
CA GLU A 11 13.73 10.36 -50.02
C GLU A 11 14.17 9.19 -49.12
N VAL A 12 14.84 8.20 -49.70
CA VAL A 12 15.40 7.04 -48.97
C VAL A 12 16.51 7.45 -47.99
N ILE A 13 17.30 8.48 -48.32
CA ILE A 13 18.34 9.02 -47.44
C ILE A 13 17.73 9.81 -46.28
N MET A 14 16.62 10.53 -46.48
CA MET A 14 15.91 11.21 -45.38
C MET A 14 15.25 10.21 -44.42
N ASP A 15 14.60 9.16 -44.91
CA ASP A 15 13.97 8.14 -44.05
C ASP A 15 15.00 7.42 -43.17
N PHE A 16 16.22 7.20 -43.68
CA PHE A 16 17.34 6.65 -42.89
C PHE A 16 17.89 7.65 -41.87
N ALA A 17 17.90 8.95 -42.19
CA ALA A 17 18.29 10.00 -41.25
C ALA A 17 17.27 10.17 -40.11
N ASP A 18 15.98 10.00 -40.38
CA ASP A 18 14.91 9.99 -39.37
C ASP A 18 14.91 8.74 -38.49
N GLY A 19 15.50 7.64 -38.95
CA GLY A 19 15.77 6.46 -38.12
C GLY A 19 16.62 6.79 -36.89
N GLY A 20 17.56 7.74 -37.00
CA GLY A 20 18.36 8.22 -35.86
C GLY A 20 17.51 8.94 -34.81
N SER A 21 16.59 9.79 -35.26
CA SER A 21 15.62 10.47 -34.40
C SER A 21 14.66 9.48 -33.72
N TYR A 22 14.18 8.47 -34.46
CA TYR A 22 13.34 7.41 -33.91
C TYR A 22 14.04 6.60 -32.81
N VAL A 23 15.29 6.18 -33.06
CA VAL A 23 16.10 5.43 -32.09
C VAL A 23 16.40 6.29 -30.86
N LYS A 24 16.74 7.57 -31.05
CA LYS A 24 16.99 8.52 -29.96
C LYS A 24 15.75 8.71 -29.08
N ASN A 25 14.59 8.97 -29.70
CA ASN A 25 13.33 9.16 -28.96
C ASN A 25 12.94 7.89 -28.19
N LYS A 26 13.11 6.70 -28.77
CA LYS A 26 12.85 5.43 -28.08
C LYS A 26 13.77 5.18 -26.89
N LEU A 27 15.04 5.58 -27.00
CA LEU A 27 16.02 5.51 -25.91
C LEU A 27 15.68 6.50 -24.78
N GLU A 28 15.33 7.72 -25.12
CA GLU A 28 14.89 8.75 -24.16
C GLU A 28 13.63 8.31 -23.40
N ASP A 29 12.61 7.81 -24.12
CA ASP A 29 11.40 7.25 -23.51
C ASP A 29 11.72 6.08 -22.57
N SER A 30 12.64 5.21 -22.97
CA SER A 30 13.05 4.05 -22.16
C SER A 30 13.78 4.49 -20.89
N ALA A 31 14.66 5.49 -20.99
CA ALA A 31 15.37 6.07 -19.85
C ALA A 31 14.40 6.72 -18.86
N LEU A 32 13.47 7.54 -19.35
CA LEU A 32 12.43 8.18 -18.52
C LEU A 32 11.54 7.15 -17.80
N ASN A 33 11.17 6.07 -18.49
CA ASN A 33 10.40 4.99 -17.87
C ASN A 33 11.18 4.25 -16.78
N LEU A 34 12.49 4.12 -16.95
CA LEU A 34 13.37 3.48 -15.96
C LEU A 34 13.49 4.35 -14.70
N GLU A 35 13.63 5.66 -14.85
CA GLU A 35 13.64 6.59 -13.73
C GLU A 35 12.30 6.64 -13.00
N ARG A 36 11.19 6.71 -13.73
CA ARG A 36 9.84 6.65 -13.13
C ARG A 36 9.63 5.36 -12.32
N ARG A 37 10.17 4.23 -12.77
CA ARG A 37 10.10 2.96 -12.03
C ARG A 37 10.97 2.98 -10.77
N LYS A 38 12.16 3.61 -10.81
CA LYS A 38 13.00 3.78 -9.63
C LYS A 38 12.30 4.64 -8.58
N ILE A 39 11.76 5.79 -8.98
CA ILE A 39 11.00 6.69 -8.10
C ILE A 39 9.81 5.95 -7.48
N LYS A 40 8.98 5.25 -8.28
CA LYS A 40 7.85 4.47 -7.74
C LYS A 40 8.27 3.35 -6.77
N ARG A 41 9.44 2.71 -6.98
CA ARG A 41 9.95 1.70 -6.03
C ARG A 41 10.43 2.34 -4.74
N GLU A 42 11.13 3.48 -4.81
CA GLU A 42 11.62 4.18 -3.64
C GLU A 42 10.48 4.83 -2.84
N GLU A 43 9.52 5.46 -3.51
CA GLU A 43 8.31 6.01 -2.90
C GLU A 43 7.41 4.89 -2.36
N GLY A 44 7.25 3.79 -3.11
CA GLY A 44 6.52 2.62 -2.63
C GLY A 44 7.16 1.98 -1.40
N ALA A 45 8.50 1.91 -1.34
CA ALA A 45 9.22 1.39 -0.18
C ALA A 45 9.17 2.36 1.01
N LYS A 46 9.24 3.67 0.78
CA LYS A 46 9.08 4.70 1.83
C LYS A 46 7.64 4.74 2.35
N ALA A 47 6.65 4.62 1.48
CA ALA A 47 5.24 4.54 1.85
C ALA A 47 4.92 3.24 2.59
N ALA A 48 5.49 2.10 2.16
CA ALA A 48 5.35 0.83 2.87
C ALA A 48 5.97 0.88 4.28
N LYS A 49 7.18 1.45 4.40
CA LYS A 49 7.82 1.66 5.72
C LYS A 49 7.05 2.67 6.57
N ALA A 50 6.47 3.71 5.97
CA ALA A 50 5.65 4.68 6.68
C ALA A 50 4.33 4.04 7.16
N LEU A 51 3.70 3.18 6.35
CA LEU A 51 2.52 2.40 6.72
C LEU A 51 2.81 1.35 7.79
N GLU A 52 3.96 0.69 7.74
CA GLU A 52 4.42 -0.24 8.77
C GLU A 52 4.76 0.50 10.08
N SER A 53 5.29 1.72 10.01
CA SER A 53 5.45 2.57 11.22
C SER A 53 4.14 3.19 11.71
N LEU A 54 3.15 3.31 10.82
CA LEU A 54 1.76 3.66 11.12
C LEU A 54 0.91 2.42 11.37
N ASP A 55 1.52 1.26 11.71
CA ASP A 55 0.88 0.12 12.38
C ASP A 55 0.45 0.54 13.80
N VAL A 56 -0.32 1.63 13.86
CA VAL A 56 -1.50 1.76 14.70
C VAL A 56 -2.29 0.50 14.39
N LYS A 57 -2.01 -0.54 15.18
CA LYS A 57 -2.86 -1.72 15.31
C LYS A 57 -4.29 -1.23 15.12
N PRO A 58 -5.07 -1.83 14.20
CA PRO A 58 -6.45 -1.40 14.02
C PRO A 58 -7.01 -1.27 15.42
N ALA A 59 -7.51 -0.08 15.76
CA ALA A 59 -8.30 0.06 16.96
C ALA A 59 -9.45 -0.89 16.72
N GLU A 60 -9.27 -2.15 17.11
CA GLU A 60 -10.29 -3.19 17.09
C GLU A 60 -11.42 -2.52 17.82
N GLU A 61 -12.45 -2.17 17.04
CA GLU A 61 -13.56 -1.38 17.51
C GLU A 61 -14.11 -2.10 18.72
N MET A 62 -13.73 -1.64 19.91
CA MET A 62 -14.34 -2.08 21.14
C MET A 62 -15.80 -1.72 20.97
N LYS A 63 -16.63 -2.73 20.68
CA LYS A 63 -18.06 -2.52 20.56
C LYS A 63 -18.51 -1.99 21.90
N GLY A 64 -19.16 -0.83 21.93
CA GLY A 64 -19.63 -0.22 23.18
C GLY A 64 -20.43 -1.19 24.04
N ALA A 65 -21.21 -2.06 23.39
CA ALA A 65 -21.95 -3.14 24.04
C ALA A 65 -21.08 -4.13 24.84
N ASP A 66 -19.85 -4.40 24.41
CA ASP A 66 -18.94 -5.32 25.10
C ASP A 66 -18.35 -4.67 26.36
N VAL A 67 -18.09 -3.35 26.30
CA VAL A 67 -17.69 -2.56 27.47
C VAL A 67 -18.84 -2.49 28.47
N ASP A 68 -20.05 -2.19 27.99
CA ASP A 68 -21.26 -2.08 28.82
C ASP A 68 -21.59 -3.42 29.51
N LEU A 69 -21.38 -4.55 28.83
CA LEU A 69 -21.60 -5.88 29.40
C LEU A 69 -20.66 -6.18 30.56
N ILE A 70 -19.39 -5.78 30.46
CA ILE A 70 -18.38 -6.02 31.50
C ILE A 70 -18.52 -5.00 32.64
N GLU A 71 -18.93 -3.76 32.36
CA GLU A 71 -19.18 -2.69 33.35
C GLU A 71 -20.24 -3.07 34.40
N LEU A 72 -21.09 -4.08 34.14
CA LEU A 72 -22.06 -4.60 35.11
C LEU A 72 -21.41 -5.22 36.37
N GLY A 73 -20.13 -5.60 36.31
CA GLY A 73 -19.42 -6.24 37.41
C GLY A 73 -18.15 -5.53 37.89
N VAL A 74 -17.65 -4.55 37.15
CA VAL A 74 -16.40 -3.81 37.42
C VAL A 74 -16.52 -2.36 36.95
N SER A 75 -15.57 -1.51 37.34
CA SER A 75 -15.56 -0.13 36.84
C SER A 75 -15.35 -0.08 35.32
N LYS A 76 -15.87 0.96 34.68
CA LYS A 76 -15.71 1.19 33.22
C LYS A 76 -14.25 1.20 32.77
N GLU A 77 -13.36 1.72 33.60
CA GLU A 77 -11.93 1.78 33.33
C GLU A 77 -11.30 0.38 33.33
N GLU A 78 -11.68 -0.47 34.27
CA GLU A 78 -11.24 -1.87 34.33
C GLU A 78 -11.82 -2.71 33.18
N ALA A 79 -13.07 -2.47 32.80
CA ALA A 79 -13.71 -3.11 31.66
C ALA A 79 -12.96 -2.81 30.35
N GLN A 80 -12.62 -1.55 30.12
CA GLN A 80 -11.82 -1.14 28.96
C GLN A 80 -10.40 -1.70 29.02
N ALA A 81 -9.78 -1.74 30.19
CA ALA A 81 -8.44 -2.30 30.35
C ALA A 81 -8.41 -3.80 30.04
N ALA A 82 -9.41 -4.56 30.50
CA ALA A 82 -9.52 -6.00 30.25
C ALA A 82 -9.78 -6.30 28.76
N LEU A 83 -10.66 -5.54 28.09
CA LEU A 83 -10.91 -5.69 26.66
C LEU A 83 -9.71 -5.31 25.81
N ARG A 84 -8.94 -4.29 26.20
CA ARG A 84 -7.68 -3.93 25.52
C ARG A 84 -6.61 -5.00 25.70
N ALA A 85 -6.51 -5.60 26.89
CA ALA A 85 -5.55 -6.67 27.15
C ALA A 85 -5.82 -7.90 26.28
N GLU A 86 -7.09 -8.24 26.08
CA GLU A 86 -7.53 -9.42 25.35
C GLU A 86 -7.91 -9.16 23.88
N LYS A 87 -7.50 -8.01 23.31
CA LYS A 87 -7.72 -7.68 21.88
C LYS A 87 -9.21 -7.77 21.46
N GLY A 88 -10.09 -7.21 22.30
CA GLY A 88 -11.54 -7.21 22.06
C GLY A 88 -12.24 -8.56 22.27
N ASP A 89 -11.56 -9.61 22.76
CA ASP A 89 -12.18 -10.89 23.10
C ASP A 89 -12.89 -10.82 24.47
N VAL A 90 -14.21 -10.63 24.43
CA VAL A 90 -15.07 -10.48 25.61
C VAL A 90 -15.02 -11.69 26.53
N VAL A 91 -14.98 -12.90 25.97
CA VAL A 91 -15.03 -14.14 26.76
C VAL A 91 -13.72 -14.30 27.53
N LYS A 92 -12.58 -14.06 26.90
CA LYS A 92 -11.29 -14.09 27.60
C LYS A 92 -11.17 -13.00 28.64
N ALA A 93 -11.66 -11.79 28.35
CA ALA A 93 -11.69 -10.70 29.32
C ALA A 93 -12.49 -11.08 30.57
N LEU A 94 -13.66 -11.71 30.40
CA LEU A 94 -14.48 -12.22 31.51
C LEU A 94 -13.80 -13.34 32.29
N VAL A 95 -13.16 -14.29 31.61
CA VAL A 95 -12.41 -15.37 32.28
C VAL A 95 -11.27 -14.81 33.12
N GLN A 96 -10.53 -13.81 32.62
CA GLN A 96 -9.49 -13.16 33.42
C GLN A 96 -10.05 -12.36 34.60
N LEU A 97 -11.19 -11.70 34.45
CA LEU A 97 -11.84 -10.95 35.53
C LEU A 97 -12.42 -11.87 36.61
N THR A 98 -12.86 -13.07 36.24
CA THR A 98 -13.46 -14.06 37.14
C THR A 98 -12.48 -15.11 37.68
N ALA A 99 -11.21 -15.06 37.28
CA ALA A 99 -10.19 -15.99 37.72
C ALA A 99 -9.96 -15.92 39.25
N PRO A 100 -9.94 -17.07 39.96
CA PRO A 100 -9.70 -17.10 41.41
C PRO A 100 -8.26 -16.69 41.71
N GLY A 101 -8.08 -15.60 42.48
CA GLY A 101 -6.77 -15.02 42.82
C GLY A 101 -6.64 -13.53 42.54
N ARG A 102 -7.68 -12.89 41.98
CA ARG A 102 -7.71 -11.45 41.66
C ARG A 102 -8.28 -10.56 42.78
N ARG A 103 -8.33 -11.04 44.02
CA ARG A 103 -8.73 -10.27 45.22
C ARG A 103 -7.60 -10.17 46.22
#